data_AF-A0A847QPJ4-F1
#
_entry.id   AF-A0A847QPJ4-F1
#
_cell.length_a   1.000
_cell.length_b   1.000
_cell.length_c   1.000
_cell.angle_alpha   90.00
_cell.angle_beta   90.00
_cell.angle_gamma   90.00
#
_symmetry.space_group_name_H-M   'P 1'
#
loop_
_entity.id
_entity.type
_entity.pdbx_description
1 polymer ?
#
loop_
_entity_poly.entity_id
_entity_poly.type
_entity_poly.pdbx_seq_one_letter_code
_entity_poly.pdbx_strand_id
1 'polypeptide(L)' 'LTKACNMCEDRVAEGKMPMCVQHCQAWCMYYGEVEELVSQMKEGTRWTLLTK' A
#
# COMPACT_ATOMS: atom_id res chain seq x y z
N LEU A 1 13.50 7.98 19.93
CA LEU A 1 13.30 6.70 19.22
C LEU A 1 12.45 6.99 17.98
N THR A 2 12.93 6.69 16.77
CA THR A 2 12.20 6.94 15.52
C THR A 2 11.10 5.88 15.32
N LYS A 3 10.02 6.25 14.63
CA LYS A 3 8.93 5.33 14.26
C LYS A 3 8.94 5.14 12.75
N ALA A 4 8.95 3.90 12.29
CA ALA A 4 8.78 3.56 10.88
C ALA A 4 7.29 3.45 10.53
N CYS A 5 6.97 3.44 9.23
CA CYS A 5 5.63 3.14 8.74
C CYS A 5 5.18 1.75 9.22
N ASN A 6 3.99 1.66 9.80
CA ASN A 6 3.37 0.40 10.22
C ASN A 6 2.19 -0.03 9.31
N MET A 7 2.11 0.52 8.10
CA MET A 7 1.03 0.25 7.14
C MET A 7 -0.39 0.58 7.67
N CYS A 8 -0.50 1.57 8.56
CA CYS A 8 -1.77 1.99 9.17
C CYS A 8 -2.51 0.84 9.89
N GLU A 9 -1.77 -0.02 10.59
CA GLU A 9 -2.26 -1.22 11.30
C GLU A 9 -3.62 -1.04 12.00
N ASP A 10 -3.78 -0.01 12.84
CA ASP A 10 -5.02 0.26 13.57
C ASP A 10 -6.22 0.54 12.64
N ARG A 11 -6.00 1.25 11.53
CA ARG A 11 -7.06 1.56 10.55
C ARG A 11 -7.46 0.34 9.75
N VAL A 12 -6.48 -0.46 9.35
CA VAL A 12 -6.73 -1.69 8.59
C VAL A 12 -7.49 -2.68 9.47
N ALA A 13 -7.18 -2.77 10.76
CA ALA A 13 -7.94 -3.58 11.72
C ALA A 13 -9.41 -3.14 11.84
N GLU A 14 -9.71 -1.84 11.64
CA GLU A 14 -11.08 -1.32 11.55
C GLU A 14 -11.74 -1.50 10.18
N GLY A 15 -11.10 -2.21 9.23
CA GLY A 15 -11.58 -2.41 7.87
C GLY A 15 -11.47 -1.18 6.95
N LYS A 16 -10.69 -0.16 7.37
CA LYS A 16 -10.44 1.04 6.57
C LYS A 16 -9.16 0.87 5.75
N MET A 17 -9.10 1.59 4.62
CA MET A 17 -7.86 1.67 3.84
C MET A 17 -6.78 2.48 4.58
N PRO A 18 -5.49 2.21 4.32
CA PRO A 18 -4.40 3.09 4.72
C PRO A 18 -4.61 4.52 4.21
N MET A 19 -4.20 5.51 5.01
CA MET A 19 -4.46 6.93 4.71
C MET A 19 -3.85 7.36 3.36
N CYS A 20 -2.63 6.91 3.06
CA CYS A 20 -1.96 7.23 1.80
C CYS A 20 -2.70 6.68 0.57
N VAL A 21 -3.32 5.50 0.69
CA VAL A 21 -4.13 4.88 -0.37
C VAL A 21 -5.46 5.62 -0.50
N GLN A 22 -6.17 5.83 0.61
CA GLN A 22 -7.48 6.51 0.63
C GLN A 22 -7.42 7.92 0.05
N HIS A 23 -6.33 8.66 0.27
CA HIS A 23 -6.20 10.04 -0.19
C HIS A 23 -5.45 10.19 -1.52
N CYS A 24 -5.04 9.08 -2.16
CA CYS A 24 -4.30 9.14 -3.41
C CYS A 24 -5.17 9.69 -4.55
N GLN A 25 -5.01 10.97 -4.90
CA GLN A 25 -5.75 11.61 -6.00
C GLN A 25 -5.37 11.05 -7.37
N ALA A 26 -4.14 10.56 -7.50
CA ALA A 26 -3.61 10.00 -8.74
C ALA A 26 -3.91 8.50 -8.90
N TRP A 27 -4.50 7.85 -7.91
CA TRP A 27 -4.81 6.42 -7.92
C TRP A 27 -3.58 5.55 -8.26
N CYS A 28 -2.40 5.93 -7.74
CA CYS A 28 -1.14 5.21 -7.98
C CYS A 28 -0.66 4.39 -6.76
N MET A 29 -1.40 4.42 -5.66
CA MET A 29 -1.09 3.67 -4.43
C MET A 29 -2.17 2.62 -4.19
N TYR A 30 -1.75 1.41 -3.86
CA TYR A 30 -2.62 0.24 -3.68
C TYR A 30 -2.23 -0.51 -2.40
N TYR A 31 -3.21 -1.17 -1.78
CA TYR A 31 -3.03 -1.99 -0.58
C TYR A 31 -3.86 -3.26 -0.69
N GLY A 32 -3.26 -4.39 -0.37
CA GLY A 32 -3.86 -5.71 -0.51
C GLY A 32 -2.82 -6.81 -0.36
N GLU A 33 -3.19 -8.03 -0.78
CA GLU A 33 -2.30 -9.19 -0.76
C GLU A 33 -1.12 -9.02 -1.73
N VAL A 34 0.02 -9.58 -1.37
CA VAL A 34 1.27 -9.40 -2.12
C VAL A 34 1.14 -9.93 -3.55
N GLU A 35 0.51 -11.09 -3.71
CA GLU A 35 0.30 -11.74 -5.01
C GLU A 35 -0.54 -10.85 -5.95
N GLU A 36 -1.57 -10.20 -5.42
CA GLU A 36 -2.42 -9.28 -6.17
C GLU A 36 -1.64 -8.03 -6.61
N LEU A 37 -0.83 -7.47 -5.71
CA LEU A 37 -0.02 -6.28 -6.01
C LEU A 37 1.10 -6.57 -7.03
N VAL A 38 1.77 -7.72 -6.89
CA VAL A 38 2.81 -8.15 -7.85
C VAL A 38 2.22 -8.37 -9.24
N SER A 39 1.01 -8.91 -9.34
CA SER A 39 0.34 -9.09 -10.65
C SER A 39 0.11 -7.78 -11.41
N GLN A 40 0.05 -6.64 -10.70
CA GLN A 40 -0.10 -5.32 -11.31
C GLN A 40 1.23 -4.72 -11.79
N MET A 41 2.37 -5.22 -11.29
CA MET A 41 3.72 -4.75 -11.65
C MET A 41 4.16 -5.35 -12.99
N LYS A 42 3.63 -4.81 -14.09
CA LYS A 42 3.97 -5.23 -15.46
C LYS A 42 5.34 -4.72 -15.90
N GLU A 43 5.91 -5.36 -16.92
CA GLU A 43 7.17 -4.94 -17.53
C GLU A 43 7.11 -3.48 -18.00
N GLY A 44 8.17 -2.73 -17.73
CA GLY A 44 8.27 -1.30 -18.06
C GLY A 44 7.62 -0.35 -17.05
N THR A 45 6.91 -0.86 -16.05
CA THR A 45 6.33 -0.04 -14.98
C THR A 45 7.33 0.22 -13.84
N ARG A 46 7.32 1.43 -13.27
CA ARG A 46 8.20 1.82 -12.16
C ARG A 46 7.46 1.77 -10.83
N TRP A 47 7.20 0.55 -10.35
CA TRP A 47 6.48 0.30 -9.12
C TRP A 47 7.43 -0.20 -8.04
N THR A 48 7.15 0.18 -6.79
CA THR A 48 7.86 -0.32 -5.61
C THR A 48 6.84 -0.99 -4.71
N LEU A 49 7.09 -2.24 -4.36
CA LEU A 49 6.30 -2.99 -3.40
C LEU A 49 6.89 -2.80 -2.00
N LEU A 50 6.04 -2.48 -1.02
CA LEU A 50 6.42 -2.41 0.38
C LEU A 50 5.78 -3.57 1.13
N THR A 51 6.60 -4.52 1.57
CA THR A 51 6.20 -5.61 2.47
C THR A 51 6.75 -5.38 3.86
N LYS A 52 6.09 -5.96 4.86
CA LYS A 52 6.58 -5.98 6.25
C LYS A 52 7.70 -7.00 6.41
#